data_AF-A0AA34RUF7-F1
#
_entry.id   AF-A0AA34RUF7-F1
#
_cell.length_a   1.000
_cell.length_b   1.000
_cell.length_c   1.000
_cell.angle_alpha   90.00
_cell.angle_beta   90.00
_cell.angle_gamma   90.00
#
_symmetry.space_group_name_H-M   'P 1'
#
loop_
_entity.id
_entity.type
_entity.pdbx_description
1 polymer ?
#
loop_
_entity_poly.entity_id
_entity_poly.type
_entity_poly.pdbx_seq_one_letter_code
_entity_poly.pdbx_strand_id
1 'polypeptide(L)'
;MCSAYAAGKHEQWIRFTSHNGQMDMPLARHMIIALHLFGSVDAFESALKKESVLQSIAGARLRGLQSKPLVGKEAQFRQKIETLLAVRAAVSLEYLWLNAYKATRWLYENDKSWLMAKLSKPKPAPVEVESATDPRDKEFAAILIKGAEEMYRISRGQKRVNITNLQNLLPINLPRHCATRKHKFPLALEQVDLLLESVWHFRLRRLICAVDDMVRLNLPINTGSLHVVSSVANPVFHVLVSFFEWDLEGFAKNGVDPEALLRSTGVPRDWQGPPGFNVVLGGNAYYRSRPASGFLENAND
;
A
#
# COMPACT_ATOMS: atom_id res chain seq x y z
N MET A 1 -23.51 -19.01 -0.25
CA MET A 1 -23.37 -18.28 -1.53
C MET A 1 -22.34 -17.17 -1.38
N CYS A 2 -21.56 -16.88 -2.43
CA CYS A 2 -20.48 -15.88 -2.39
C CYS A 2 -21.07 -14.46 -2.23
N SER A 3 -20.70 -13.73 -1.17
CA SER A 3 -21.22 -12.39 -0.86
C SER A 3 -20.98 -11.36 -1.97
N ALA A 4 -19.94 -11.54 -2.79
CA ALA A 4 -19.68 -10.71 -3.96
C ALA A 4 -20.72 -10.88 -5.09
N TYR A 5 -21.25 -12.10 -5.25
CA TYR A 5 -22.30 -12.39 -6.22
C TYR A 5 -23.64 -11.82 -5.74
N ALA A 6 -23.96 -11.99 -4.45
CA ALA A 6 -25.14 -11.40 -3.83
C ALA A 6 -25.15 -9.85 -3.89
N ALA A 7 -23.98 -9.23 -3.94
CA ALA A 7 -23.81 -7.78 -4.04
C ALA A 7 -23.77 -7.25 -5.50
N GLY A 8 -24.16 -8.05 -6.50
CA GLY A 8 -24.27 -7.62 -7.90
C GLY A 8 -22.93 -7.36 -8.60
N LYS A 9 -21.80 -7.78 -8.01
CA LYS A 9 -20.46 -7.57 -8.58
C LYS A 9 -20.10 -8.73 -9.52
N HIS A 10 -20.86 -8.85 -10.61
CA HIS A 10 -20.73 -9.93 -11.59
C HIS A 10 -19.41 -9.86 -12.40
N GLU A 11 -18.77 -8.69 -12.46
CA GLU A 11 -17.58 -8.47 -13.30
C GLU A 11 -16.25 -8.62 -12.53
N GLN A 12 -16.28 -8.67 -11.19
CA GLN A 12 -15.07 -8.71 -10.35
C GLN A 12 -14.88 -10.02 -9.59
N TRP A 13 -15.68 -11.05 -9.91
CA TRP A 13 -15.69 -12.33 -9.21
C TRP A 13 -14.43 -13.17 -9.45
N ILE A 14 -13.77 -13.00 -10.60
CA ILE A 14 -12.48 -13.64 -10.94
C ILE A 14 -11.38 -12.57 -10.83
N ARG A 15 -10.94 -12.28 -9.62
CA ARG A 15 -9.66 -11.58 -9.39
C ARG A 15 -8.60 -12.61 -9.03
N PHE A 16 -7.54 -12.68 -9.84
CA PHE A 16 -6.35 -13.47 -9.55
C PHE A 16 -5.35 -12.60 -8.79
N THR A 17 -4.93 -13.05 -7.63
CA THR A 17 -3.76 -12.48 -6.94
C THR A 17 -2.60 -13.43 -7.15
N SER A 18 -1.39 -12.92 -7.38
CA SER A 18 -0.19 -13.77 -7.45
C SER A 18 0.64 -13.55 -6.20
N HIS A 19 1.00 -14.64 -5.53
CA HIS A 19 1.95 -14.65 -4.43
C HIS A 19 3.09 -15.61 -4.78
N ASN A 20 4.34 -15.12 -4.76
CA ASN A 20 5.53 -15.89 -5.13
C ASN A 20 5.43 -16.64 -6.49
N GLY A 21 4.73 -16.06 -7.47
CA GLY A 21 4.58 -16.64 -8.81
C GLY A 21 3.52 -17.75 -8.92
N GLN A 22 2.85 -18.11 -7.82
CA GLN A 22 1.67 -18.96 -7.84
C GLN A 22 0.40 -18.10 -7.85
N MET A 23 -0.62 -18.55 -8.58
CA MET A 23 -1.94 -17.91 -8.55
C MET A 23 -2.62 -18.28 -7.23
N ASP A 24 -2.83 -17.28 -6.39
CA ASP A 24 -3.62 -17.37 -5.16
C ASP A 24 -5.07 -17.01 -5.48
N MET A 25 -5.97 -17.99 -5.34
CA MET A 25 -7.40 -17.84 -5.51
C MET A 25 -8.14 -18.62 -4.41
N PRO A 26 -9.20 -18.07 -3.80
CA PRO A 26 -9.98 -18.79 -2.80
C PRO A 26 -10.49 -20.15 -3.30
N LEU A 27 -10.39 -21.21 -2.48
CA LEU A 27 -10.75 -22.59 -2.83
C LEU A 27 -12.17 -22.71 -3.41
N ALA A 28 -13.14 -22.00 -2.85
CA ALA A 28 -14.51 -22.00 -3.35
C ALA A 28 -14.62 -21.55 -4.83
N ARG A 29 -13.74 -20.66 -5.29
CA ARG A 29 -13.71 -20.23 -6.70
C ARG A 29 -13.07 -21.28 -7.60
N HIS A 30 -12.04 -21.99 -7.11
CA HIS A 30 -11.47 -23.14 -7.81
C HIS A 30 -12.56 -24.19 -8.05
N MET A 31 -13.39 -24.46 -7.04
CA MET A 31 -14.48 -25.42 -7.15
C MET A 31 -15.58 -24.98 -8.12
N ILE A 32 -15.95 -23.71 -8.14
CA ILE A 32 -16.97 -23.20 -9.09
C ILE A 32 -16.46 -23.27 -10.53
N ILE A 33 -15.21 -22.87 -10.78
CA ILE A 33 -14.60 -22.94 -12.12
C ILE A 33 -14.43 -24.39 -12.54
N ALA A 34 -14.00 -25.28 -11.65
CA ALA A 34 -13.90 -26.71 -11.93
C ALA A 34 -15.28 -27.30 -12.27
N LEU A 35 -16.32 -26.98 -11.50
CA LEU A 35 -17.67 -27.45 -11.79
C LEU A 35 -18.19 -26.89 -13.13
N HIS A 36 -17.89 -25.63 -13.46
CA HIS A 36 -18.27 -25.02 -14.73
C HIS A 36 -17.56 -25.65 -15.94
N LEU A 37 -16.25 -25.90 -15.82
CA LEU A 37 -15.44 -26.44 -16.92
C LEU A 37 -15.65 -27.93 -17.15
N PHE A 38 -15.87 -28.70 -16.08
CA PHE A 38 -15.94 -30.15 -16.15
C PHE A 38 -17.35 -30.72 -15.97
N GLY A 39 -18.32 -29.90 -15.55
CA GLY A 39 -19.75 -30.24 -15.47
C GLY A 39 -20.13 -31.21 -14.34
N SER A 40 -19.22 -32.08 -13.89
CA SER A 40 -19.40 -32.97 -12.75
C SER A 40 -18.10 -33.20 -11.99
N VAL A 41 -18.22 -33.65 -10.74
CA VAL A 41 -17.08 -34.00 -9.90
C VAL A 41 -16.30 -35.18 -10.49
N ASP A 42 -17.00 -36.19 -11.00
CA ASP A 42 -16.37 -37.38 -11.59
C ASP A 42 -15.57 -37.06 -12.86
N ALA A 43 -16.08 -36.14 -13.68
CA ALA A 43 -15.39 -35.66 -14.88
C ALA A 43 -14.15 -34.84 -14.53
N PHE A 44 -14.22 -34.02 -13.49
CA PHE A 44 -13.07 -33.28 -12.97
C PHE A 44 -11.99 -34.21 -12.40
N GLU A 45 -12.39 -35.19 -11.57
CA GLU A 45 -11.45 -36.16 -10.99
C GLU A 45 -10.80 -37.03 -12.08
N SER A 46 -11.57 -37.44 -13.08
CA SER A 46 -11.04 -38.17 -14.25
C SER A 46 -10.05 -37.34 -15.06
N ALA A 47 -10.31 -36.03 -15.21
CA ALA A 47 -9.39 -35.10 -15.87
C ALA A 47 -8.11 -34.88 -15.05
N LEU A 48 -8.22 -34.74 -13.72
CA LEU A 48 -7.07 -34.64 -12.82
C LEU A 48 -6.20 -35.90 -12.84
N LYS A 49 -6.81 -37.10 -12.86
CA LYS A 49 -6.08 -38.36 -13.00
C LYS A 49 -5.32 -38.41 -14.32
N LYS A 50 -5.96 -38.03 -15.44
CA LYS A 50 -5.30 -37.92 -16.76
C LYS A 50 -4.16 -36.90 -16.76
N GLU A 51 -4.36 -35.73 -16.17
CA GLU A 51 -3.35 -34.67 -16.05
C GLU A 51 -2.17 -35.12 -15.18
N SER A 52 -2.42 -35.83 -14.06
CA SER A 52 -1.36 -36.35 -13.19
C SER A 52 -0.48 -37.38 -13.89
N VAL A 53 -1.09 -38.23 -14.72
CA VAL A 53 -0.37 -39.18 -15.58
C VAL A 53 0.41 -38.42 -16.65
N LEU A 54 -0.19 -37.42 -17.30
CA LEU A 54 0.51 -36.58 -18.28
C LEU A 54 1.65 -35.75 -17.67
N GLN A 55 1.51 -35.26 -16.43
CA GLN A 55 2.55 -34.55 -15.70
C GLN A 55 3.66 -35.48 -15.23
N SER A 56 3.35 -36.73 -14.89
CA SER A 56 4.38 -37.74 -14.58
C SER A 56 5.22 -38.10 -15.82
N ILE A 57 4.60 -38.14 -17.01
CA ILE A 57 5.26 -38.37 -18.30
C ILE A 57 5.99 -37.10 -18.77
N ALA A 58 5.40 -35.92 -18.57
CA ALA A 58 5.99 -34.63 -18.93
C ALA A 58 7.13 -34.24 -17.97
N GLY A 59 7.11 -34.63 -16.69
CA GLY A 59 8.21 -34.40 -15.74
C GLY A 59 9.51 -35.08 -16.16
N ALA A 60 9.43 -36.17 -16.93
CA ALA A 60 10.58 -36.81 -17.57
C ALA A 60 11.07 -36.08 -18.83
N ARG A 61 10.18 -35.41 -19.59
CA ARG A 61 10.53 -34.60 -20.79
C ARG A 61 10.88 -33.13 -20.50
N LEU A 62 10.35 -32.56 -19.42
CA LEU A 62 10.46 -31.13 -19.08
C LEU A 62 11.80 -30.74 -18.45
N ARG A 63 12.65 -31.70 -18.09
CA ARG A 63 14.07 -31.41 -17.83
C ARG A 63 14.85 -31.07 -19.11
N GLY A 64 14.31 -31.37 -20.30
CA GLY A 64 15.01 -31.18 -21.57
C GLY A 64 14.64 -29.93 -22.37
N LEU A 65 13.47 -29.31 -22.18
CA LEU A 65 12.96 -28.32 -23.13
C LEU A 65 12.13 -27.20 -22.46
N GLN A 66 12.80 -26.14 -22.02
CA GLN A 66 12.23 -24.79 -22.01
C GLN A 66 13.31 -23.75 -22.39
N SER A 67 13.64 -23.68 -23.68
CA SER A 67 14.24 -22.48 -24.26
C SER A 67 13.16 -21.68 -24.98
N LYS A 68 12.60 -20.66 -24.33
CA LYS A 68 12.02 -19.51 -25.05
C LYS A 68 13.17 -18.65 -25.60
N PRO A 69 12.95 -17.84 -26.65
CA PRO A 69 14.04 -17.11 -27.32
C PRO A 69 14.74 -16.20 -26.32
N LEU A 70 15.99 -16.54 -26.01
CA LEU A 70 16.84 -15.81 -25.08
C LEU A 70 17.32 -14.53 -25.79
N VAL A 71 16.64 -13.41 -25.56
CA VAL A 71 17.43 -12.19 -25.34
C VAL A 71 18.24 -12.50 -24.09
N GLY A 72 19.54 -12.79 -24.28
CA GLY A 72 20.41 -13.29 -23.22
C GLY A 72 20.27 -12.44 -21.96
N LYS A 73 20.31 -13.07 -20.78
CA LYS A 73 20.21 -12.37 -19.48
C LYS A 73 21.15 -11.14 -19.43
N GLU A 74 22.31 -11.25 -20.08
CA GLU A 74 23.25 -10.17 -20.37
C GLU A 74 22.59 -8.95 -21.04
N ALA A 75 21.93 -9.13 -22.18
CA ALA A 75 21.28 -8.04 -22.93
C ALA A 75 20.16 -7.38 -22.12
N GLN A 76 19.40 -8.16 -21.34
CA GLN A 76 18.36 -7.61 -20.45
C GLN A 76 18.96 -6.76 -19.33
N PHE A 77 20.05 -7.22 -18.71
CA PHE A 77 20.73 -6.48 -17.66
C PHE A 77 21.45 -5.24 -18.20
N ARG A 78 22.10 -5.35 -19.38
CA ARG A 78 22.71 -4.21 -20.07
C ARG A 78 21.67 -3.14 -20.42
N GLN A 79 20.53 -3.52 -21.01
CA GLN A 79 19.44 -2.60 -21.33
C GLN A 79 18.91 -1.88 -20.09
N LYS A 80 18.77 -2.59 -18.96
CA LYS A 80 18.32 -1.98 -17.70
C LYS A 80 19.30 -0.94 -17.17
N ILE A 81 20.61 -1.21 -17.22
CA ILE A 81 21.64 -0.24 -16.83
C ILE A 81 21.68 0.93 -17.80
N GLU A 82 21.61 0.70 -19.11
CA GLU A 82 21.57 1.76 -20.13
C GLU A 82 20.37 2.68 -19.98
N THR A 83 19.20 2.14 -19.64
CA THR A 83 18.00 2.94 -19.35
C THR A 83 18.24 3.87 -18.15
N LEU A 84 18.90 3.39 -17.10
CA LEU A 84 19.22 4.20 -15.93
C LEU A 84 20.27 5.27 -16.22
N LEU A 85 21.26 4.95 -17.05
CA LEU A 85 22.26 5.91 -17.53
C LEU A 85 21.66 6.98 -18.46
N ALA A 86 20.66 6.61 -19.28
CA ALA A 86 19.97 7.55 -20.17
C ALA A 86 19.08 8.53 -19.39
N VAL A 87 18.48 8.08 -18.28
CA VAL A 87 17.59 8.90 -17.45
C VAL A 87 18.36 9.86 -16.53
N ARG A 88 19.59 9.52 -16.13
CA ARG A 88 20.35 10.30 -15.15
C ARG A 88 21.79 10.56 -15.60
N ALA A 89 22.13 11.84 -15.67
CA ALA A 89 23.38 12.33 -16.23
C ALA A 89 24.64 12.11 -15.35
N ALA A 90 24.50 11.51 -14.16
CA ALA A 90 25.58 11.19 -13.23
C ALA A 90 25.15 10.01 -12.35
N VAL A 91 25.44 8.80 -12.82
CA VAL A 91 25.13 7.55 -12.12
C VAL A 91 26.44 6.95 -11.62
N SER A 92 26.62 6.90 -10.30
CA SER A 92 27.74 6.21 -9.68
C SER A 92 27.49 4.69 -9.60
N LEU A 93 28.56 3.91 -9.41
CA LEU A 93 28.43 2.48 -9.18
C LEU A 93 27.56 2.18 -7.94
N GLU A 94 27.72 2.96 -6.86
CA GLU A 94 26.89 2.87 -5.65
C GLU A 94 25.40 3.10 -5.93
N TYR A 95 25.08 4.05 -6.81
CA TYR A 95 23.70 4.28 -7.22
C TYR A 95 23.09 3.08 -7.95
N LEU A 96 23.86 2.40 -8.79
CA LEU A 96 23.43 1.18 -9.47
C LEU A 96 23.24 0.02 -8.48
N TRP A 97 24.05 -0.08 -7.43
CA TRP A 97 23.84 -1.07 -6.37
C TRP A 97 22.50 -0.86 -5.65
N LEU A 98 22.15 0.39 -5.34
CA LEU A 98 20.90 0.73 -4.66
C LEU A 98 19.66 0.55 -5.54
N ASN A 99 19.74 0.91 -6.83
CA ASN A 99 18.55 1.04 -7.69
C ASN A 99 18.42 -0.10 -8.73
N ALA A 100 19.48 -0.87 -8.97
CA ALA A 100 19.51 -1.94 -9.95
C ALA A 100 20.25 -3.20 -9.48
N TYR A 101 20.27 -3.45 -8.16
CA TYR A 101 21.05 -4.50 -7.48
C TYR A 101 21.27 -5.78 -8.29
N LYS A 102 20.18 -6.44 -8.76
CA LYS A 102 20.29 -7.73 -9.49
C LYS A 102 21.05 -7.61 -10.82
N ALA A 103 20.84 -6.51 -11.56
CA ALA A 103 21.53 -6.27 -12.82
C ALA A 103 22.99 -5.87 -12.59
N THR A 104 23.22 -4.99 -11.60
CA THR A 104 24.55 -4.53 -11.21
C THR A 104 25.40 -5.70 -10.72
N ARG A 105 24.87 -6.55 -9.84
CA ARG A 105 25.55 -7.74 -9.33
C ARG A 105 25.95 -8.70 -10.45
N TRP A 106 25.00 -9.05 -11.31
CA TRP A 106 25.25 -10.00 -12.40
C TRP A 106 26.30 -9.47 -13.37
N LEU A 107 26.20 -8.20 -13.79
CA LEU A 107 27.17 -7.57 -14.68
C LEU A 107 28.52 -7.37 -14.00
N TYR A 108 28.57 -7.10 -12.69
CA TYR A 108 29.83 -7.00 -11.97
C TYR A 108 30.55 -8.35 -11.86
N GLU A 109 29.80 -9.44 -11.74
CA GLU A 109 30.34 -10.81 -11.66
C GLU A 109 30.70 -11.39 -13.05
N ASN A 110 29.96 -11.04 -14.12
CA ASN A 110 30.07 -11.69 -15.43
C ASN A 110 30.60 -10.79 -16.56
N ASP A 111 30.51 -9.46 -16.42
CA ASP A 111 30.78 -8.48 -17.49
C ASP A 111 31.24 -7.12 -16.94
N LYS A 112 32.21 -7.16 -16.02
CA LYS A 112 32.66 -5.98 -15.25
C LYS A 112 33.29 -4.92 -16.15
N SER A 113 34.01 -5.32 -17.20
CA SER A 113 34.68 -4.42 -18.13
C SER A 113 33.68 -3.56 -18.90
N TRP A 114 32.57 -4.13 -19.37
CA TRP A 114 31.49 -3.38 -20.02
C TRP A 114 30.84 -2.38 -19.06
N LEU A 115 30.55 -2.80 -17.83
CA LEU A 115 29.91 -1.96 -16.81
C LEU A 115 30.80 -0.74 -16.46
N MET A 116 32.08 -0.98 -16.19
CA MET A 116 33.03 0.10 -15.87
C MET A 116 33.32 1.01 -17.07
N ALA A 117 33.39 0.45 -18.29
CA ALA A 117 33.55 1.25 -19.52
C ALA A 117 32.34 2.18 -19.76
N LYS A 118 31.12 1.73 -19.47
CA LYS A 118 29.91 2.56 -19.56
C LYS A 118 29.88 3.67 -18.50
N LEU A 119 30.37 3.39 -17.30
CA LEU A 119 30.50 4.38 -16.22
C LEU A 119 31.63 5.39 -16.48
N SER A 120 32.64 5.03 -17.27
CA SER A 120 33.83 5.86 -17.54
C SER A 120 33.71 6.75 -18.78
N LYS A 121 32.63 6.65 -19.57
CA LYS A 121 32.46 7.49 -20.76
C LYS A 121 32.28 8.97 -20.36
N PRO A 122 33.12 9.89 -20.84
CA PRO A 122 32.93 11.32 -20.60
C PRO A 122 31.67 11.83 -21.31
N LYS A 123 31.02 12.76 -20.61
CA LYS A 123 29.61 13.16 -20.76
C LYS A 123 29.39 14.11 -21.95
N PRO A 124 28.28 14.00 -22.71
CA PRO A 124 27.73 15.15 -23.44
C PRO A 124 27.26 16.19 -22.43
N ALA A 125 27.62 17.46 -22.63
CA ALA A 125 27.23 18.56 -21.74
C ALA A 125 25.72 18.53 -21.45
N PRO A 126 25.28 18.83 -20.21
CA PRO A 126 23.86 18.91 -19.91
C PRO A 126 23.28 20.00 -20.80
N VAL A 127 22.31 19.64 -21.65
CA VAL A 127 21.40 20.64 -22.20
C VAL A 127 20.68 21.21 -21.00
N GLU A 128 21.02 22.45 -20.61
CA GLU A 128 20.19 23.26 -19.73
C GLU A 128 18.86 23.45 -20.45
N VAL A 129 17.94 22.50 -20.24
CA VAL A 129 16.54 22.72 -20.56
C VAL A 129 16.07 23.74 -19.55
N GLU A 130 15.93 24.99 -20.01
CA GLU A 130 15.36 26.09 -19.25
C GLU A 130 14.19 25.58 -18.39
N SER A 131 14.39 25.64 -17.06
CA SER A 131 13.48 25.09 -16.07
C SER A 131 12.25 25.99 -15.94
N ALA A 132 11.37 25.96 -16.92
CA ALA A 132 10.08 26.61 -16.79
C ALA A 132 9.21 25.76 -15.84
N THR A 133 9.08 26.24 -14.60
CA THR A 133 8.02 25.80 -13.68
C THR A 133 6.67 25.89 -14.39
N ASP A 134 5.82 24.87 -14.22
CA ASP A 134 4.50 24.88 -14.84
C ASP A 134 3.67 26.03 -14.22
N PRO A 135 3.00 26.87 -15.01
CA PRO A 135 2.27 28.03 -14.49
C PRO A 135 1.16 27.64 -13.50
N ARG A 136 0.69 26.39 -13.55
CA ARG A 136 -0.35 25.86 -12.64
C ARG A 136 0.18 25.44 -11.27
N ASP A 137 1.49 25.46 -11.03
CA ASP A 137 2.07 24.99 -9.76
C ASP A 137 1.49 25.72 -8.54
N LYS A 138 1.34 27.05 -8.63
CA LYS A 138 0.71 27.87 -7.58
C LYS A 138 -0.76 27.51 -7.36
N GLU A 139 -1.49 27.29 -8.45
CA GLU A 139 -2.90 26.90 -8.39
C GLU A 139 -3.06 25.52 -7.74
N PHE A 140 -2.22 24.55 -8.13
CA PHE A 140 -2.23 23.22 -7.57
C PHE A 140 -1.87 23.24 -6.08
N ALA A 141 -0.87 24.03 -5.67
CA ALA A 141 -0.55 24.23 -4.27
C ALA A 141 -1.76 24.75 -3.47
N ALA A 142 -2.49 25.74 -4.01
CA ALA A 142 -3.69 26.27 -3.36
C ALA A 142 -4.83 25.24 -3.26
N ILE A 143 -5.06 24.44 -4.32
CA ILE A 143 -6.04 23.34 -4.32
C ILE A 143 -5.70 22.31 -3.24
N LEU A 144 -4.42 21.95 -3.10
CA LEU A 144 -3.95 20.99 -2.11
C LEU A 144 -4.20 21.48 -0.68
N ILE A 145 -3.85 22.73 -0.37
CA ILE A 145 -4.07 23.33 0.96
C ILE A 145 -5.56 23.29 1.31
N LYS A 146 -6.41 23.85 0.45
CA LYS A 146 -7.86 23.91 0.69
C LYS A 146 -8.51 22.54 0.78
N GLY A 147 -8.12 21.61 -0.10
CA GLY A 147 -8.67 20.26 -0.09
C GLY A 147 -8.17 19.43 1.10
N ALA A 148 -6.96 19.69 1.60
CA ALA A 148 -6.46 19.06 2.80
C ALA A 148 -7.20 19.55 4.05
N GLU A 149 -7.48 20.85 4.17
CA GLU A 149 -8.29 21.42 5.26
C GLU A 149 -9.65 20.71 5.38
N GLU A 150 -10.35 20.50 4.26
CA GLU A 150 -11.61 19.76 4.27
C GLU A 150 -11.43 18.29 4.66
N MET A 151 -10.35 17.63 4.22
CA MET A 151 -10.06 16.25 4.64
C MET A 151 -9.70 16.12 6.11
N TYR A 152 -9.14 17.16 6.73
CA TYR A 152 -8.80 17.17 8.14
C TYR A 152 -10.03 17.27 9.05
N ARG A 153 -11.12 17.87 8.56
CA ARG A 153 -12.36 18.03 9.32
C ARG A 153 -12.88 16.70 9.87
N ILE A 154 -13.24 16.69 11.15
CA ILE A 154 -13.80 15.50 11.77
C ILE A 154 -15.25 15.31 11.32
N SER A 155 -15.47 14.27 10.52
CA SER A 155 -16.77 13.98 9.89
C SER A 155 -16.96 12.49 9.59
N ARG A 156 -18.18 12.09 9.22
CA ARG A 156 -18.43 10.74 8.72
C ARG A 156 -17.77 10.55 7.35
N GLY A 157 -17.08 9.41 7.18
CA GLY A 157 -16.40 9.11 5.92
C GLY A 157 -15.03 9.79 5.74
N GLN A 158 -14.42 10.26 6.83
CA GLN A 158 -13.07 10.83 6.85
C GLN A 158 -12.07 10.03 6.01
N LYS A 159 -11.32 10.77 5.19
CA LYS A 159 -10.18 10.25 4.41
C LYS A 159 -8.88 10.70 5.07
N ARG A 160 -7.90 9.81 5.08
CA ARG A 160 -6.54 10.16 5.51
C ARG A 160 -5.93 11.11 4.49
N VAL A 161 -5.25 12.16 4.96
CA VAL A 161 -4.46 13.01 4.07
C VAL A 161 -3.16 12.28 3.72
N ASN A 162 -3.13 11.67 2.54
CA ASN A 162 -1.98 10.94 2.01
C ASN A 162 -1.73 11.34 0.56
N ILE A 163 -0.56 10.97 0.02
CA ILE A 163 -0.14 11.34 -1.34
C ILE A 163 -1.22 11.01 -2.38
N THR A 164 -1.81 9.81 -2.33
CA THR A 164 -2.83 9.39 -3.30
C THR A 164 -4.10 10.24 -3.21
N ASN A 165 -4.60 10.51 -2.00
CA ASN A 165 -5.80 11.32 -1.80
C ASN A 165 -5.56 12.79 -2.18
N LEU A 166 -4.37 13.33 -1.90
CA LEU A 166 -3.95 14.67 -2.31
C LEU A 166 -3.85 14.77 -3.85
N GLN A 167 -3.26 13.77 -4.51
CA GLN A 167 -3.21 13.74 -5.98
C GLN A 167 -4.61 13.69 -6.61
N ASN A 168 -5.56 12.99 -5.99
CA ASN A 168 -6.94 12.92 -6.47
C ASN A 168 -7.72 14.24 -6.33
N LEU A 169 -7.20 15.24 -5.60
CA LEU A 169 -7.79 16.58 -5.56
C LEU A 169 -7.45 17.40 -6.81
N LEU A 170 -6.34 17.08 -7.47
CA LEU A 170 -5.82 17.88 -8.56
C LEU A 170 -6.63 17.61 -9.84
N PRO A 171 -6.88 18.63 -10.68
CA PRO A 171 -7.58 18.46 -11.96
C PRO A 171 -6.88 17.48 -12.91
N ILE A 172 -5.55 17.37 -12.77
CA ILE A 172 -4.72 16.43 -13.52
C ILE A 172 -3.73 15.73 -12.57
N ASN A 173 -3.43 14.48 -12.88
CA ASN A 173 -2.42 13.74 -12.14
C ASN A 173 -1.02 14.33 -12.39
N LEU A 174 -0.28 14.56 -11.29
CA LEU A 174 1.12 14.96 -11.38
C LEU A 174 1.96 13.90 -12.11
N PRO A 175 3.05 14.30 -12.80
CA PRO A 175 3.95 13.35 -13.45
C PRO A 175 4.41 12.24 -12.51
N ARG A 176 4.44 10.99 -13.02
CA ARG A 176 4.86 9.82 -12.25
C ARG A 176 6.35 9.89 -11.86
N HIS A 177 7.18 10.45 -12.74
CA HIS A 177 8.61 10.60 -12.50
C HIS A 177 8.89 11.69 -11.46
N CYS A 178 9.57 11.32 -10.37
CA CYS A 178 9.87 12.20 -9.24
C CYS A 178 10.70 13.43 -9.66
N ALA A 179 11.74 13.25 -10.48
CA ALA A 179 12.56 14.36 -10.97
C ALA A 179 11.73 15.37 -11.77
N THR A 180 10.94 14.89 -12.74
CA THR A 180 10.06 15.76 -13.54
C THR A 180 9.05 16.51 -12.67
N ARG A 181 8.50 15.87 -11.65
CA ARG A 181 7.57 16.53 -10.71
C ARG A 181 8.25 17.61 -9.90
N LYS A 182 9.44 17.34 -9.35
CA LYS A 182 10.25 18.33 -8.61
C LYS A 182 10.57 19.57 -9.45
N HIS A 183 10.89 19.36 -10.73
CA HIS A 183 11.21 20.47 -11.63
C HIS A 183 9.97 21.26 -12.08
N LYS A 184 8.87 20.59 -12.42
CA LYS A 184 7.68 21.26 -12.95
C LYS A 184 6.74 21.82 -11.88
N PHE A 185 6.65 21.16 -10.73
CA PHE A 185 5.69 21.46 -9.67
C PHE A 185 6.36 21.49 -8.27
N PRO A 186 7.37 22.35 -8.04
CA PRO A 186 8.07 22.42 -6.76
C PRO A 186 7.14 22.82 -5.59
N LEU A 187 6.27 23.82 -5.77
CA LEU A 187 5.41 24.32 -4.69
C LEU A 187 4.33 23.30 -4.32
N ALA A 188 3.67 22.71 -5.32
CA ALA A 188 2.66 21.70 -5.06
C ALA A 188 3.27 20.46 -4.37
N LEU A 189 4.51 20.09 -4.72
CA LEU A 189 5.19 18.97 -4.07
C LEU A 189 5.58 19.27 -2.63
N GLU A 190 6.08 20.47 -2.34
CA GLU A 190 6.36 20.91 -0.98
C GLU A 190 5.09 20.87 -0.12
N GLN A 191 3.96 21.35 -0.64
CA GLN A 191 2.68 21.28 0.06
C GLN A 191 2.23 19.84 0.30
N VAL A 192 2.47 18.91 -0.64
CA VAL A 192 2.16 17.50 -0.42
C VAL A 192 2.88 16.97 0.82
N ASP A 193 4.18 17.24 0.96
CA ASP A 193 5.00 16.73 2.06
C ASP A 193 4.57 17.34 3.42
N LEU A 194 4.28 18.65 3.46
CA LEU A 194 3.81 19.34 4.67
C LEU A 194 2.41 18.91 5.12
N LEU A 195 1.56 18.50 4.17
CA LEU A 195 0.18 18.12 4.42
C LEU A 195 0.01 16.63 4.70
N LEU A 196 1.08 15.82 4.76
CA LEU A 196 0.92 14.40 5.04
C LEU A 196 0.48 14.17 6.49
N GLU A 197 -0.53 13.32 6.62
CA GLU A 197 -1.03 12.87 7.90
C GLU A 197 -0.49 11.46 8.19
N SER A 198 -0.07 11.22 9.43
CA SER A 198 0.30 9.90 9.91
C SER A 198 -0.91 8.96 9.95
N VAL A 199 -0.65 7.65 10.02
CA VAL A 199 -1.73 6.66 10.20
C VAL A 199 -2.39 6.81 11.57
N TRP A 200 -1.61 7.15 12.60
CA TRP A 200 -2.09 7.26 13.97
C TRP A 200 -2.95 8.50 14.21
N HIS A 201 -2.52 9.66 13.71
CA HIS A 201 -3.34 10.87 13.76
C HIS A 201 -4.68 10.66 13.03
N PHE A 202 -4.66 10.02 11.86
CA PHE A 202 -5.90 9.68 11.14
C PHE A 202 -6.82 8.77 11.97
N ARG A 203 -6.27 7.75 12.62
CA ARG A 203 -7.03 6.85 13.50
C ARG A 203 -7.63 7.58 14.70
N LEU A 204 -6.89 8.51 15.29
CA LEU A 204 -7.35 9.35 16.37
C LEU A 204 -8.58 10.16 15.94
N ARG A 205 -8.51 10.89 14.83
CA ARG A 205 -9.67 11.66 14.31
C ARG A 205 -10.89 10.78 14.04
N ARG A 206 -10.66 9.58 13.48
CA ARG A 206 -11.74 8.60 13.24
C ARG A 206 -12.35 8.08 14.52
N LEU A 207 -11.55 7.87 15.57
CA LEU A 207 -12.03 7.44 16.87
C LEU A 207 -12.86 8.54 17.53
N ILE A 208 -12.36 9.78 17.53
CA ILE A 208 -13.08 10.95 18.06
C ILE A 208 -14.45 11.11 17.38
N CYS A 209 -14.50 11.03 16.05
CA CYS A 209 -15.77 11.04 15.32
C CYS A 209 -16.71 9.89 15.72
N ALA A 210 -16.15 8.70 15.98
CA ALA A 210 -16.93 7.55 16.38
C ALA A 210 -17.50 7.72 17.81
N VAL A 211 -16.74 8.32 18.72
CA VAL A 211 -17.19 8.65 20.08
C VAL A 211 -18.34 9.65 20.03
N ASP A 212 -18.20 10.73 19.24
CA ASP A 212 -19.28 11.70 19.02
C ASP A 212 -20.53 11.04 18.42
N ASP A 213 -20.37 10.16 17.43
CA ASP A 213 -21.47 9.38 16.88
C ASP A 213 -22.14 8.46 17.91
N MET A 214 -21.38 7.85 18.83
CA MET A 214 -21.96 7.01 19.90
C MET A 214 -22.78 7.86 20.86
N VAL A 215 -22.23 8.99 21.32
CA VAL A 215 -22.93 9.93 22.20
C VAL A 215 -24.23 10.39 21.55
N ARG A 216 -24.15 10.87 20.30
CA ARG A 216 -25.31 11.37 19.56
C ARG A 216 -26.40 10.32 19.34
N LEU A 217 -26.01 9.05 19.21
CA LEU A 217 -26.92 7.92 19.04
C LEU A 217 -27.31 7.24 20.38
N ASN A 218 -26.88 7.79 21.51
CA ASN A 218 -27.10 7.23 22.84
C ASN A 218 -26.64 5.76 22.98
N LEU A 219 -25.50 5.44 22.35
CA LEU A 219 -24.85 4.12 22.42
C LEU A 219 -23.78 4.12 23.52
N PRO A 220 -23.56 2.99 24.22
CA PRO A 220 -22.51 2.90 25.22
C PRO A 220 -21.13 3.02 24.56
N ILE A 221 -20.22 3.80 25.15
CA ILE A 221 -18.89 4.05 24.58
C ILE A 221 -17.97 2.86 24.86
N ASN A 222 -18.09 1.81 24.06
CA ASN A 222 -17.31 0.58 24.15
C ASN A 222 -17.01 0.00 22.76
N THR A 223 -16.20 -1.06 22.72
CA THR A 223 -15.80 -1.71 21.46
C THR A 223 -16.95 -2.33 20.66
N GLY A 224 -18.05 -2.71 21.33
CA GLY A 224 -19.24 -3.24 20.66
C GLY A 224 -19.92 -2.16 19.82
N SER A 225 -20.21 -1.01 20.43
CA SER A 225 -20.78 0.15 19.73
C SER A 225 -19.81 0.74 18.70
N LEU A 226 -18.50 0.69 18.95
CA LEU A 226 -17.48 1.11 17.99
C LEU A 226 -17.61 0.42 16.65
N HIS A 227 -17.85 -0.89 16.65
CA HIS A 227 -18.03 -1.65 15.41
C HIS A 227 -19.31 -1.27 14.67
N VAL A 228 -20.32 -0.75 15.36
CA VAL A 228 -21.60 -0.31 14.74
C VAL A 228 -21.41 0.99 13.97
N VAL A 229 -20.67 1.94 14.54
CA VAL A 229 -20.55 3.30 13.98
C VAL A 229 -19.25 3.54 13.20
N SER A 230 -18.25 2.66 13.34
CA SER A 230 -16.92 2.88 12.79
C SER A 230 -16.20 1.59 12.40
N SER A 231 -15.18 1.75 11.56
CA SER A 231 -14.27 0.66 11.17
C SER A 231 -12.90 0.77 11.86
N VAL A 232 -12.81 1.58 12.93
CA VAL A 232 -11.60 1.66 13.77
C VAL A 232 -11.42 0.32 14.48
N ALA A 233 -10.20 -0.21 14.48
CA ALA A 233 -9.90 -1.50 15.10
C ALA A 233 -9.95 -1.41 16.63
N ASN A 234 -10.51 -2.41 17.31
CA ASN A 234 -10.62 -2.43 18.77
C ASN A 234 -9.29 -2.18 19.51
N PRO A 235 -8.14 -2.72 19.07
CA PRO A 235 -6.87 -2.41 19.73
C PRO A 235 -6.53 -0.91 19.70
N VAL A 236 -6.88 -0.20 18.61
CA VAL A 236 -6.67 1.26 18.50
C VAL A 236 -7.51 2.00 19.52
N PHE A 237 -8.76 1.57 19.75
CA PHE A 237 -9.63 2.14 20.77
C PHE A 237 -8.98 2.07 22.16
N HIS A 238 -8.61 0.86 22.60
CA HIS A 238 -8.03 0.67 23.92
C HIS A 238 -6.73 1.46 24.11
N VAL A 239 -5.85 1.42 23.10
CA VAL A 239 -4.56 2.12 23.14
C VAL A 239 -4.75 3.63 23.27
N LEU A 240 -5.62 4.23 22.46
CA LEU A 240 -5.82 5.68 22.49
C LEU A 240 -6.57 6.15 23.74
N VAL A 241 -7.61 5.41 24.16
CA VAL A 241 -8.35 5.72 25.40
C VAL A 241 -7.41 5.66 26.61
N SER A 242 -6.57 4.63 26.69
CA SER A 242 -5.61 4.49 27.79
C SER A 242 -4.51 5.53 27.72
N PHE A 243 -3.95 5.82 26.54
CA PHE A 243 -2.84 6.76 26.39
C PHE A 243 -3.23 8.19 26.73
N PHE A 244 -4.45 8.61 26.36
CA PHE A 244 -4.96 9.95 26.66
C PHE A 244 -5.79 10.00 27.96
N GLU A 245 -5.88 8.89 28.70
CA GLU A 245 -6.65 8.78 29.94
C GLU A 245 -8.08 9.34 29.82
N TRP A 246 -8.76 9.01 28.72
CA TRP A 246 -10.07 9.57 28.43
C TRP A 246 -11.15 9.07 29.41
N ASP A 247 -11.85 10.02 30.03
CA ASP A 247 -13.06 9.75 30.82
C ASP A 247 -14.26 9.47 29.91
N LEU A 248 -14.45 8.19 29.59
CA LEU A 248 -15.55 7.74 28.74
C LEU A 248 -16.93 7.94 29.40
N GLU A 249 -17.01 7.90 30.73
CA GLU A 249 -18.28 8.18 31.41
C GLU A 249 -18.64 9.66 31.33
N GLY A 250 -17.64 10.53 31.50
CA GLY A 250 -17.78 11.97 31.28
C GLY A 250 -18.23 12.29 29.87
N PHE A 251 -17.65 11.64 28.86
CA PHE A 251 -18.07 11.79 27.45
C PHE A 251 -19.52 11.37 27.22
N ALA A 252 -19.94 10.25 27.82
CA ALA A 252 -21.32 9.78 27.69
C ALA A 252 -22.34 10.73 28.36
N LYS A 253 -21.98 11.36 29.47
CA LYS A 253 -22.86 12.26 30.24
C LYS A 253 -22.93 13.67 29.65
N ASN A 254 -21.79 14.24 29.28
CA ASN A 254 -21.66 15.65 28.92
C ASN A 254 -21.62 15.88 27.40
N GLY A 255 -21.43 14.81 26.63
CA GLY A 255 -21.14 14.88 25.21
C GLY A 255 -19.70 15.27 24.91
N VAL A 256 -19.37 15.32 23.62
CA VAL A 256 -18.01 15.55 23.12
C VAL A 256 -18.07 16.54 21.96
N ASP A 257 -17.28 17.61 22.01
CA ASP A 257 -16.95 18.39 20.81
C ASP A 257 -15.73 17.75 20.13
N PRO A 258 -15.87 17.17 18.92
CA PRO A 258 -14.79 16.48 18.23
C PRO A 258 -13.54 17.34 18.03
N GLU A 259 -13.72 18.59 17.61
CA GLU A 259 -12.61 19.47 17.24
C GLU A 259 -11.89 19.98 18.49
N ALA A 260 -12.63 20.23 19.57
CA ALA A 260 -12.03 20.57 20.87
C ALA A 260 -11.28 19.38 21.47
N LEU A 261 -11.83 18.16 21.38
CA LEU A 261 -11.18 16.96 21.88
C LEU A 261 -9.90 16.64 21.10
N LEU A 262 -9.88 16.80 19.76
CA LEU A 262 -8.65 16.63 19.01
C LEU A 262 -7.59 17.66 19.42
N ARG A 263 -7.99 18.94 19.56
CA ARG A 263 -7.09 20.02 19.99
C ARG A 263 -6.51 19.77 21.38
N SER A 264 -7.28 19.22 22.32
CA SER A 264 -6.80 18.96 23.69
C SER A 264 -5.73 17.86 23.76
N THR A 265 -5.66 16.96 22.78
CA THR A 265 -4.60 15.94 22.72
C THR A 265 -3.21 16.51 22.43
N GLY A 266 -3.12 17.71 21.82
CA GLY A 266 -1.86 18.37 21.49
C GLY A 266 -0.96 17.63 20.49
N VAL A 267 -1.41 16.52 19.89
CA VAL A 267 -0.57 15.73 18.99
C VAL A 267 -0.52 16.33 17.58
N PRO A 268 0.68 16.37 16.95
CA PRO A 268 0.80 16.88 15.59
C PRO A 268 0.30 15.86 14.56
N ARG A 269 0.10 16.31 13.32
CA ARG A 269 -0.44 15.49 12.21
C ARG A 269 0.48 14.33 11.82
N ASP A 270 1.78 14.51 11.98
CA ASP A 270 2.82 13.52 11.72
C ASP A 270 3.07 12.60 12.93
N TRP A 271 2.26 12.69 14.00
CA TRP A 271 2.42 11.89 15.20
C TRP A 271 2.40 10.38 14.92
N GLN A 272 3.48 9.68 15.26
CA GLN A 272 3.66 8.25 14.98
C GLN A 272 2.97 7.32 15.99
N GLY A 273 2.12 7.87 16.86
CA GLY A 273 1.37 7.12 17.87
C GLY A 273 2.06 7.06 19.24
N PRO A 274 1.42 6.40 20.20
CA PRO A 274 1.95 6.26 21.56
C PRO A 274 3.30 5.54 21.59
N PRO A 275 4.24 5.94 22.48
CA PRO A 275 5.51 5.23 22.67
C PRO A 275 5.30 3.74 22.95
N GLY A 276 6.14 2.88 22.37
CA GLY A 276 6.06 1.42 22.56
C GLY A 276 5.07 0.70 21.64
N PHE A 277 4.23 1.41 20.88
CA PHE A 277 3.28 0.81 19.94
C PHE A 277 3.80 0.82 18.50
N ASN A 278 4.85 0.02 18.23
CA ASN A 278 5.41 -0.20 16.89
C ASN A 278 4.70 -1.34 16.11
N VAL A 279 3.52 -1.76 16.55
CA VAL A 279 2.82 -2.91 15.96
C VAL A 279 2.09 -2.49 14.68
N VAL A 280 2.24 -3.29 13.63
CA VAL A 280 1.41 -3.19 12.42
C VAL A 280 -0.02 -3.56 12.79
N LEU A 281 -0.80 -2.56 13.21
CA LEU A 281 -2.24 -2.67 13.43
C LEU A 281 -2.92 -2.71 12.06
N GLY A 282 -2.75 -3.82 11.32
CA GLY A 282 -3.43 -4.07 10.06
C GLY A 282 -4.94 -4.11 10.26
N GLY A 283 -5.71 -3.90 9.19
CA GLY A 283 -7.16 -4.06 9.24
C GLY A 283 -7.55 -5.46 9.73
N ASN A 284 -8.66 -5.55 10.46
CA ASN A 284 -9.18 -6.78 11.10
C ASN A 284 -9.30 -8.02 10.16
N ALA A 285 -9.17 -7.84 8.84
CA ALA A 285 -9.15 -8.92 7.86
C ALA A 285 -8.01 -9.93 8.05
N TYR A 286 -6.86 -9.51 8.59
CA TYR A 286 -5.69 -10.40 8.75
C TYR A 286 -5.60 -11.10 10.12
N TYR A 287 -6.46 -10.73 11.08
CA TYR A 287 -6.40 -11.28 12.44
C TYR A 287 -7.20 -12.58 12.63
N ARG A 288 -7.95 -13.06 11.62
CA ARG A 288 -8.78 -14.27 11.74
C ARG A 288 -8.01 -15.60 11.71
N SER A 289 -6.67 -15.59 11.68
CA SER A 289 -5.89 -16.84 11.61
C SER A 289 -4.62 -16.85 12.46
N ARG A 290 -4.68 -16.33 13.70
CA ARG A 290 -3.70 -16.72 14.73
C ARG A 290 -4.43 -17.36 15.91
N PRO A 291 -4.11 -18.61 16.29
CA PRO A 291 -4.61 -19.18 17.53
C PRO A 291 -4.09 -18.36 18.72
N ALA A 292 -4.95 -18.20 19.73
CA ALA A 292 -4.74 -17.39 20.93
C ALA A 292 -3.73 -18.00 21.93
N SER A 293 -2.69 -18.68 21.45
CA SER A 293 -1.73 -19.44 22.28
C SER A 293 -0.33 -18.82 22.34
N GLY A 294 -0.18 -17.54 22.01
CA GLY A 294 1.12 -16.85 22.01
C GLY A 294 1.29 -15.76 23.07
N PHE A 295 0.36 -15.62 24.02
CA PHE A 295 0.35 -14.50 24.98
C PHE A 295 0.67 -14.89 26.43
N LEU A 296 1.06 -16.14 26.68
CA LEU A 296 1.50 -16.60 28.01
C LEU A 296 2.74 -17.48 27.86
N GLU A 297 3.88 -16.87 27.58
CA GLU A 297 5.21 -17.42 27.89
C GLU A 297 6.22 -16.32 27.56
N ASN A 298 6.58 -15.57 28.60
CA ASN A 298 7.84 -14.85 28.83
C ASN A 298 7.60 -13.83 29.95
N ALA A 299 7.21 -14.36 31.10
CA ALA A 299 7.31 -13.71 32.40
C ALA A 299 7.77 -14.80 33.37
N ASN A 300 9.05 -15.16 33.24
CA ASN A 300 9.93 -15.78 34.23
C ASN A 300 11.20 -16.21 33.48
N ASP A 301 12.18 -15.31 33.48
CA ASP A 301 13.58 -15.56 33.82
C ASP A 301 14.36 -14.23 33.75
#